data_AF-A0A838R7B6-F1
#
_entry.id   AF-A0A838R7B6-F1
#
_cell.length_a   1.000
_cell.length_b   1.000
_cell.length_c   1.000
_cell.angle_alpha   90.00
_cell.angle_beta   90.00
_cell.angle_gamma   90.00
#
_symmetry.space_group_name_H-M   'P 1'
#
loop_
_entity.id
_entity.type
_entity.pdbx_description
1 polymer ?
#
loop_
_entity_poly.entity_id
_entity_poly.type
_entity_poly.pdbx_seq_one_letter_code
_entity_poly.pdbx_strand_id
1 'polypeptide(L)' 'MPLPTEAGHSELSAFNGLTTAASYTFDSQLTADTDIYRISFAVVPEPSSAALIALGGFGLPVLRRRRAR' A
#
# COMPACT_ATOMS: atom_id res chain seq x y z
N MET A 1 -4.43 -14.56 24.21
CA MET A 1 -3.36 -13.54 24.37
C MET A 1 -3.26 -12.81 23.04
N PRO A 2 -3.66 -11.53 22.94
CA PRO A 2 -3.56 -10.77 21.69
C PRO A 2 -2.09 -10.41 21.42
N LEU A 3 -1.73 -10.31 20.14
CA LEU A 3 -0.36 -10.02 19.69
C LEU A 3 -0.01 -8.54 19.96
N PRO A 4 1.26 -8.20 20.27
CA PRO A 4 1.69 -6.85 20.68
C PRO A 4 1.69 -5.80 19.55
N THR A 5 1.00 -6.04 18.44
CA THR A 5 1.01 -5.18 17.24
C THR A 5 -0.28 -4.39 17.03
N GLU A 6 -1.26 -4.49 17.93
CA GLU A 6 -2.52 -3.72 17.88
C GLU A 6 -2.60 -2.58 18.92
N ALA A 7 -1.49 -2.15 19.53
CA ALA A 7 -1.41 -0.89 20.28
C ALA A 7 -1.46 0.34 19.36
N GLY A 8 -2.17 0.25 18.24
CA GLY A 8 -2.23 1.26 17.20
C GLY A 8 -3.25 2.33 17.55
N HIS A 9 -2.77 3.52 17.90
CA HIS A 9 -3.49 4.80 17.87
C HIS A 9 -4.57 5.05 18.93
N SER A 10 -5.35 4.04 19.34
CA SER A 10 -6.39 4.21 20.38
C SER A 10 -5.79 4.72 21.70
N GLU A 11 -4.62 4.22 22.08
CA GLU A 11 -3.92 4.60 23.30
C GLU A 11 -3.44 6.06 23.31
N LEU A 12 -3.18 6.64 22.12
CA LEU A 12 -2.72 8.02 22.03
C LEU A 12 -3.81 9.02 22.43
N SER A 13 -5.08 8.69 22.18
CA SER A 13 -6.21 9.55 22.55
C SER A 13 -6.31 9.80 24.06
N ALA A 14 -5.85 8.85 24.88
CA ALA A 14 -5.85 8.97 26.34
C ALA A 14 -4.94 10.09 26.86
N PHE A 15 -4.01 10.57 26.04
CA PHE A 15 -3.07 11.63 26.40
C PHE A 15 -3.51 13.03 25.93
N ASN A 16 -4.64 13.16 25.21
CA ASN A 16 -5.13 14.46 24.72
C ASN A 16 -5.47 15.41 25.87
N GLY A 17 -5.01 16.66 25.76
CA GLY A 17 -5.18 17.68 26.79
C GLY A 17 -4.12 17.66 27.89
N LEU A 18 -3.20 16.68 27.90
CA LEU A 18 -2.10 16.64 28.86
C LEU A 18 -0.95 17.54 28.42
N THR A 19 -0.38 18.29 29.38
CA THR A 19 0.84 19.06 29.17
C THR A 19 2.05 18.12 29.21
N THR A 20 2.86 18.16 28.17
CA THR A 20 4.07 17.34 28.06
C THR A 20 5.24 17.96 28.83
N ALA A 21 6.31 17.19 29.04
CA ALA A 21 7.56 17.70 29.66
C ALA A 21 8.23 18.81 28.83
N ALA A 22 7.87 18.96 27.55
CA ALA A 22 8.29 20.05 26.68
C ALA A 22 7.33 21.26 26.72
N SER A 23 6.41 21.31 27.70
CA SER A 23 5.49 22.42 27.98
C SER A 23 4.48 22.76 26.88
N TYR A 24 4.20 21.83 25.97
CA TYR A 24 3.08 21.93 25.03
C TYR A 24 1.95 20.96 25.42
N THR A 25 0.72 21.30 25.07
CA THR A 25 -0.45 20.44 25.25
C THR A 25 -0.52 19.44 24.11
N PHE A 26 -0.56 18.14 24.44
CA PHE A 26 -0.75 17.10 23.45
C PHE A 26 -2.20 17.11 22.94
N ASP A 27 -2.38 17.15 21.63
CA ASP A 27 -3.69 17.17 20.97
C ASP A 27 -3.64 16.32 19.68
N SER A 28 -4.00 15.05 19.81
CA SER A 28 -4.08 14.08 18.73
C SER A 28 -5.44 14.16 18.03
N GLN A 29 -5.43 14.42 16.73
CA GLN A 29 -6.61 14.37 15.86
C GLN A 29 -6.94 12.96 15.36
N LEU A 30 -6.19 11.93 15.77
CA LEU A 30 -6.52 10.53 15.48
C LEU A 30 -7.66 10.09 16.41
N THR A 31 -8.89 10.34 15.98
CA THR A 31 -10.13 9.90 16.63
C THR A 31 -10.51 8.49 16.18
N ALA A 32 -11.29 7.77 17.00
CA ALA A 32 -11.69 6.39 16.74
C ALA A 32 -12.35 6.14 15.37
N ASP A 33 -12.94 7.18 14.75
CA ASP A 33 -13.62 7.13 13.45
C ASP A 33 -12.86 7.84 12.31
N THR A 34 -11.56 8.12 12.48
CA THR A 34 -10.75 8.73 11.41
C THR A 34 -10.01 7.66 10.61
N ASP A 35 -10.22 7.61 9.29
CA ASP A 35 -9.50 6.69 8.40
C ASP A 35 -8.01 7.04 8.35
N ILE A 36 -7.16 6.16 8.87
CA ILE A 36 -5.70 6.29 8.81
C ILE A 36 -5.18 5.58 7.56
N TYR A 37 -4.86 6.36 6.53
CA TYR A 37 -4.28 5.84 5.30
C TYR A 37 -2.78 5.54 5.48
N ARG A 38 -2.43 4.25 5.58
CA ARG A 38 -1.04 3.80 5.56
C ARG A 38 -0.56 3.67 4.11
N ILE A 39 0.26 4.62 3.69
CA ILE A 39 0.86 4.61 2.35
C ILE A 39 2.10 3.70 2.39
N SER A 40 2.13 2.68 1.53
CA SER A 40 3.29 1.80 1.34
C SER A 40 3.72 1.82 -0.12
N PHE A 41 5.03 1.88 -0.35
CA PHE A 41 5.60 1.78 -1.68
C PHE A 41 6.15 0.38 -1.89
N ALA A 42 5.85 -0.20 -3.05
CA ALA A 42 6.44 -1.45 -3.50
C ALA A 42 7.01 -1.24 -4.89
N VAL A 43 8.22 -1.76 -5.11
CA VAL A 43 8.75 -1.87 -6.47
C VAL A 43 8.02 -3.03 -7.13
N VAL A 44 7.20 -2.73 -8.12
CA VAL A 44 6.55 -3.73 -8.95
C VAL A 44 7.52 -4.10 -10.07
N PRO A 45 7.96 -5.36 -10.18
CA PRO A 45 8.77 -5.78 -11.31
C PRO A 45 8.04 -5.43 -12.61
N GLU A 46 8.76 -4.84 -13.57
CA GLU A 46 8.18 -4.57 -14.87
C GLU A 46 7.65 -5.89 -15.46
N PRO A 47 6.43 -5.91 -16.04
CA PRO A 47 5.99 -7.05 -16.83
C PRO A 47 7.09 -7.32 -17.84
N SER A 48 7.61 -8.55 -17.91
CA SER A 48 8.81 -8.82 -18.69
C SER A 48 8.61 -8.34 -20.13
N SER A 49 9.20 -7.19 -20.48
CA SER A 49 9.04 -6.58 -21.80
C SER A 49 9.49 -7.54 -22.89
N ALA A 50 10.48 -8.38 -22.56
CA ALA A 50 10.89 -9.52 -23.38
C ALA A 50 9.76 -10.51 -23.67
N ALA A 51 8.90 -10.86 -22.71
CA ALA A 51 7.77 -11.74 -22.95
C ALA A 51 6.68 -11.08 -23.79
N LEU A 52 6.42 -9.77 -23.61
CA LEU A 52 5.47 -9.04 -24.46
C LEU A 52 5.97 -8.93 -25.90
N ILE A 53 7.26 -8.64 -26.08
CA ILE A 53 7.91 -8.62 -27.39
C ILE A 53 7.89 -10.00 -28.03
N ALA A 54 8.20 -11.06 -27.28
CA ALA A 54 8.14 -12.43 -27.79
C ALA A 54 6.70 -12.84 -28.14
N LEU A 55 5.72 -12.50 -27.31
CA LEU A 55 4.31 -12.79 -27.56
C LEU A 55 3.80 -12.07 -28.81
N GLY A 56 4.15 -10.80 -28.99
CA GLY A 56 3.81 -10.05 -30.21
C GLY A 56 4.55 -10.58 -31.44
N GLY A 57 5.86 -10.78 -31.33
CA GLY A 57 6.75 -11.19 -32.42
C GLY A 57 6.46 -12.59 -32.94
N PHE A 58 6.10 -13.53 -32.07
CA PHE A 58 5.78 -14.91 -32.47
C PHE A 58 4.27 -15.18 -32.54
N GLY A 59 3.48 -14.61 -31.63
CA GLY A 59 2.03 -14.85 -31.57
C GLY A 59 1.27 -14.30 -32.76
N LEU A 60 1.57 -13.07 -33.20
CA LEU A 60 0.90 -12.45 -34.36
C LEU A 60 1.10 -13.22 -35.67
N PRO A 61 2.33 -13.62 -36.08
CA PRO A 61 2.51 -14.39 -37.30
C PRO A 61 1.89 -15.79 -37.23
N VAL A 62 1.89 -16.44 -36.06
CA VAL A 62 1.20 -17.73 -35.86
C VAL A 62 -0.31 -17.57 -36.05
N LEU A 63 -0.91 -16.54 -35.46
CA LEU A 63 -2.34 -16.25 -35.61
C LEU A 63 -2.70 -15.96 -37.07
N ARG A 64 -1.87 -15.18 -37.76
CA ARG A 64 -2.07 -14.84 -39.17
C ARG A 64 -2.00 -16.08 -40.08
N ARG A 65 -1.04 -16.98 -39.85
CA ARG A 65 -0.92 -18.25 -40.60
C ARG A 65 -2.12 -19.18 -40.38
N ARG A 66 -2.68 -19.19 -39.17
CA ARG A 66 -3.89 -19.99 -38.86
C ARG A 66 -5.15 -19.45 -39.55
N ARG A 67 -5.21 -18.15 -39.83
CA ARG A 67 -6.34 -17.51 -40.54
C ARG A 67 -6.24 -17.61 -42.08
N ALA A 68 -5.02 -17.79 -42.59
CA ALA A 68 -4.75 -17.88 -44.03
C ALA A 68 -4.75 -19.34 -44.56
N ARG A 69 -4.84 -20.32 -43.65
CA ARG A 69 -5.16 -21.71 -43.96
C ARG A 69 -6.65 -21.92 -43.75
#